data_AF-A0A0P7GD76-F1
#
_entry.id   AF-A0A0P7GD76-F1
#
_cell.length_a   1.000
_cell.length_b   1.000
_cell.length_c   1.000
_cell.angle_alpha   90.00
_cell.angle_beta   90.00
_cell.angle_gamma   90.00
#
_symmetry.space_group_name_H-M   'P 1'
#
loop_
_entity.id
_entity.type
_entity.pdbx_description
1 polymer ?
#
loop_
_entity_poly.entity_id
_entity_poly.type
_entity_poly.pdbx_seq_one_letter_code
_entity_poly.pdbx_strand_id
1 'polypeptide(L)'
;MAILDGLIVGVVSLLVGALAIHIGAKLVLQKEPAFGNAVTAAAVGALVYALFGFISAIPAIGPVLLLLLWIGVVNWRYPGGWLRAAGIGFAAWLAAIVLLWILSVANLVEVSALGIPGV
;
A
#
# COMPACT_ATOMS: atom_id res chain seq x y z
N MET A 1 -17.17 13.09 16.22
CA MET A 1 -17.53 12.47 14.93
C MET A 1 -16.31 12.42 14.03
N ALA A 2 -15.90 13.52 13.37
CA ALA A 2 -14.83 13.52 12.36
C ALA A 2 -13.48 12.87 12.71
N ILE A 3 -12.95 13.05 13.93
CA ILE A 3 -11.64 12.47 14.32
C ILE A 3 -11.73 10.94 14.48
N LEU A 4 -12.81 10.46 15.09
CA LEU A 4 -13.02 9.02 15.29
C LEU A 4 -13.25 8.32 13.94
N ASP A 5 -14.05 8.94 13.07
CA ASP A 5 -14.31 8.42 11.72
C ASP A 5 -13.01 8.37 10.90
N GLY A 6 -12.20 9.43 10.94
CA GLY A 6 -10.89 9.46 10.29
C GLY A 6 -9.90 8.41 10.85
N LEU A 7 -9.92 8.19 12.16
CA LEU A 7 -9.09 7.14 12.80
C LEU A 7 -9.52 5.75 12.34
N ILE A 8 -10.82 5.46 12.30
CA ILE A 8 -11.36 4.18 11.84
C ILE A 8 -10.98 3.94 10.39
N VAL A 9 -11.20 4.93 9.51
CA VAL A 9 -10.83 4.84 8.09
C VAL A 9 -9.33 4.62 7.93
N GLY A 10 -8.50 5.34 8.69
CA GLY A 10 -7.05 5.18 8.69
C GLY A 10 -6.60 3.77 9.11
N VAL A 11 -7.17 3.22 10.18
CA VAL A 11 -6.86 1.86 10.65
C VAL A 11 -7.30 0.80 9.64
N VAL A 12 -8.51 0.91 9.10
CA VAL A 12 -9.00 -0.02 8.07
C VAL A 12 -8.12 0.02 6.83
N SER A 13 -7.78 1.23 6.36
CA SER A 13 -6.90 1.42 5.20
C SER A 13 -5.50 0.85 5.43
N LEU A 14 -4.95 1.05 6.62
CA LEU A 14 -3.67 0.47 7.03
C LEU A 14 -3.72 -1.06 6.99
N LEU A 15 -4.79 -1.67 7.51
CA LEU A 15 -4.94 -3.12 7.55
C LEU A 15 -5.11 -3.72 6.14
N VAL A 16 -5.88 -3.06 5.27
CA VAL A 16 -6.02 -3.47 3.86
C VAL A 16 -4.67 -3.38 3.15
N GLY A 17 -3.93 -2.28 3.34
CA GLY A 17 -2.58 -2.12 2.80
C GLY A 17 -1.61 -3.18 3.32
N ALA A 18 -1.63 -3.46 4.63
CA ALA A 18 -0.81 -4.50 5.24
C ALA A 18 -1.13 -5.90 4.68
N LEU A 19 -2.41 -6.22 4.50
CA LEU A 19 -2.83 -7.49 3.92
C LEU A 19 -2.37 -7.63 2.46
N ALA A 20 -2.52 -6.58 1.67
CA ALA A 20 -2.03 -6.54 0.30
C ALA A 20 -0.51 -6.78 0.22
N ILE A 21 0.28 -6.09 1.07
CA ILE A 21 1.73 -6.28 1.15
C ILE A 21 2.08 -7.69 1.62
N HIS A 22 1.37 -8.25 2.59
CA HIS A 22 1.61 -9.60 3.07
C HIS A 22 1.40 -10.64 1.97
N ILE A 23 0.31 -10.53 1.20
CA ILE A 23 0.03 -11.38 0.03
C ILE A 23 1.14 -11.23 -1.01
N GLY A 24 1.48 -9.99 -1.39
CA GLY A 24 2.55 -9.72 -2.36
C GLY A 24 3.90 -10.28 -1.93
N ALA A 25 4.25 -10.12 -0.64
CA ALA A 25 5.47 -10.66 -0.06
C ALA A 25 5.50 -12.19 -0.06
N LYS A 26 4.37 -12.84 0.26
CA LYS A 26 4.25 -14.31 0.22
C LYS A 26 4.46 -14.84 -1.19
N LEU A 27 3.86 -14.20 -2.20
CA LEU A 27 3.99 -14.58 -3.61
C LEU A 27 5.43 -14.46 -4.11
N VAL A 28 6.11 -13.36 -3.80
CA VAL A 28 7.45 -13.07 -4.34
C VAL A 28 8.56 -13.80 -3.58
N LEU A 29 8.44 -13.90 -2.26
CA LEU A 29 9.47 -14.53 -1.44
C LEU A 29 9.32 -16.05 -1.36
N GLN A 30 8.21 -16.60 -1.84
CA GLN A 30 7.89 -18.05 -1.80
C GLN A 30 8.06 -18.66 -0.40
N LYS A 31 7.79 -17.87 0.63
CA LYS A 31 7.85 -18.24 2.05
C LYS A 31 6.76 -17.50 2.81
N GLU A 32 6.55 -17.85 4.07
CA GLU A 32 5.56 -17.20 4.94
C GLU A 32 6.19 -16.02 5.68
N PRO A 33 6.02 -14.75 5.22
CA PRO A 33 6.51 -13.60 5.95
C PRO A 33 5.64 -13.35 7.19
N ALA A 34 6.23 -12.86 8.28
CA ALA A 34 5.43 -12.44 9.43
C ALA A 34 4.48 -11.29 9.02
N PHE A 35 3.19 -11.39 9.35
CA PHE A 35 2.20 -10.34 9.07
C PHE A 35 2.58 -8.99 9.69
N GLY A 36 3.20 -9.01 10.88
CA GLY A 36 3.75 -7.82 11.54
C GLY A 36 4.75 -7.05 10.67
N ASN A 37 5.51 -7.72 9.78
CA ASN A 37 6.39 -7.04 8.84
C ASN A 37 5.59 -6.18 7.85
N ALA A 38 4.46 -6.70 7.37
CA ALA A 38 3.60 -5.99 6.42
C ALA A 38 2.90 -4.80 7.08
N VAL A 39 2.46 -4.96 8.32
CA VAL A 39 1.87 -3.87 9.12
C VAL A 39 2.91 -2.76 9.34
N THR A 40 4.14 -3.08 9.72
CA THR A 40 5.22 -2.08 9.86
C THR A 40 5.49 -1.38 8.53
N ALA A 41 5.59 -2.12 7.43
CA ALA A 41 5.83 -1.54 6.10
C ALA A 41 4.69 -0.61 5.69
N ALA A 42 3.43 -1.01 5.89
CA ALA A 42 2.27 -0.18 5.60
C ALA A 42 2.24 1.10 6.45
N ALA A 43 2.53 0.99 7.76
CA ALA A 43 2.52 2.13 8.67
C ALA A 43 3.62 3.14 8.34
N VAL A 44 4.84 2.65 8.11
CA VAL A 44 5.96 3.51 7.70
C VAL A 44 5.71 4.08 6.32
N GLY A 45 5.15 3.32 5.39
CA GLY A 45 4.75 3.79 4.07
C GLY A 45 3.74 4.92 4.13
N ALA A 46 2.70 4.77 4.95
CA ALA A 46 1.69 5.79 5.17
C ALA A 46 2.32 7.07 5.76
N LEU A 47 3.23 6.94 6.73
CA LEU A 47 3.96 8.07 7.29
C LEU A 47 4.86 8.75 6.25
N VAL A 48 5.62 7.98 5.46
CA VAL A 48 6.45 8.51 4.38
C VAL A 48 5.59 9.23 3.35
N TYR A 49 4.44 8.67 2.97
CA TYR A 49 3.51 9.33 2.06
C TYR A 49 2.92 10.62 2.66
N ALA A 50 2.52 10.61 3.93
CA ALA A 50 2.01 11.80 4.61
C ALA A 50 3.06 12.93 4.68
N LEU A 51 4.33 12.58 4.90
CA LEU A 51 5.43 13.55 4.99
C LEU A 51 5.89 14.07 3.62
N PHE A 52 5.97 13.19 2.62
CA PHE A 52 6.57 13.50 1.31
C PHE A 52 5.54 13.62 0.18
N GLY A 53 4.25 13.49 0.46
CA GLY A 53 3.18 13.51 -0.53
C GLY A 53 3.14 14.79 -1.37
N PHE A 54 3.61 15.92 -0.81
CA PHE A 54 3.75 17.19 -1.55
C PHE A 54 4.66 17.09 -2.79
N ILE A 55 5.58 16.12 -2.82
CA ILE A 55 6.48 15.86 -3.97
C ILE A 55 5.67 15.43 -5.20
N SER A 56 4.48 14.83 -5.02
CA SER A 56 3.59 14.43 -6.12
C SER A 56 3.15 15.59 -7.02
N ALA A 57 3.25 16.84 -6.55
CA ALA A 57 2.89 18.03 -7.33
C ALA A 57 3.81 18.28 -8.53
N ILE A 58 5.02 17.69 -8.55
CA ILE A 58 5.94 17.80 -9.69
C ILE A 58 5.52 16.76 -10.74
N PRO A 59 5.10 17.17 -11.95
CA PRO A 59 4.66 16.24 -12.98
C PRO A 59 5.75 15.22 -13.33
N ALA A 60 5.36 13.96 -13.50
CA ALA A 60 6.21 12.79 -13.77
C ALA A 60 7.25 12.44 -12.68
N ILE A 61 8.05 13.40 -12.22
CA ILE A 61 9.11 13.19 -11.22
C ILE A 61 8.50 12.84 -9.85
N GLY A 62 7.43 13.53 -9.46
CA GLY A 62 6.78 13.35 -8.17
C GLY A 62 6.34 11.91 -7.91
N PRO A 63 5.51 11.34 -8.81
CA PRO A 63 5.09 9.94 -8.72
C PRO A 63 6.27 8.94 -8.72
N VAL A 64 7.30 9.19 -9.52
CA VAL A 64 8.48 8.30 -9.58
C VAL A 64 9.24 8.32 -8.25
N LEU A 65 9.47 9.50 -7.66
CA LEU A 65 10.14 9.61 -6.37
C LEU A 65 9.34 8.97 -5.23
N LEU A 66 8.02 9.15 -5.22
CA LEU A 66 7.16 8.50 -4.24
C LEU A 66 7.15 6.97 -4.39
N LEU A 67 7.16 6.47 -5.63
CA LEU A 67 7.29 5.04 -5.89
C LEU A 67 8.63 4.50 -5.39
N LEU A 68 9.73 5.22 -5.64
CA LEU A 68 11.06 4.84 -5.13
C LEU A 68 11.12 4.85 -3.60
N LEU A 69 10.52 5.87 -2.96
CA LEU A 69 10.39 5.92 -1.50
C LEU A 69 9.60 4.70 -0.98
N TRP A 70 8.49 4.37 -1.63
CA TRP A 70 7.67 3.23 -1.26
C TRP A 70 8.42 1.90 -1.40
N ILE A 71 9.08 1.67 -2.53
CA ILE A 71 9.94 0.51 -2.74
C ILE A 71 11.08 0.48 -1.71
N GLY A 72 11.62 1.64 -1.35
CA GLY A 72 12.62 1.79 -0.29
C GLY A 72 12.13 1.32 1.07
N VAL A 73 10.89 1.69 1.47
CA VAL A 73 10.26 1.21 2.72
C VAL A 73 10.10 -0.31 2.70
N VAL A 74 9.62 -0.86 1.58
CA VAL A 74 9.48 -2.32 1.42
C VAL A 74 10.84 -3.01 1.48
N ASN A 75 11.86 -2.47 0.81
CA ASN A 75 13.22 -3.01 0.82
C ASN A 75 13.89 -2.95 2.21
N TRP A 76 13.63 -1.89 2.97
CA TRP A 76 14.09 -1.79 4.36
C TRP A 76 13.47 -2.89 5.23
N ARG A 77 12.22 -3.25 4.97
CA ARG A 77 11.50 -4.23 5.80
C ARG A 77 11.69 -5.69 5.38
N TYR A 78 11.84 -5.93 4.08
CA TYR A 78 11.94 -7.27 3.50
C TYR A 78 13.33 -7.52 2.93
N PRO A 79 14.05 -8.56 3.41
CA PRO A 79 15.37 -8.89 2.87
C PRO A 79 15.24 -9.38 1.43
N GLY A 80 16.12 -8.91 0.54
CA GLY A 80 16.08 -9.35 -0.86
C GLY A 80 16.54 -8.34 -1.90
N GLY A 81 16.81 -7.09 -1.50
CA GLY A 81 17.23 -6.03 -2.40
C GLY A 81 16.07 -5.42 -3.18
N TRP A 82 16.39 -4.33 -3.88
CA TRP A 82 15.42 -3.46 -4.55
C TRP A 82 14.55 -4.18 -5.58
N LEU A 83 15.10 -5.13 -6.34
CA LEU A 83 14.33 -5.87 -7.35
C LEU A 83 13.23 -6.72 -6.74
N ARG A 84 13.52 -7.42 -5.63
CA ARG A 84 12.50 -8.18 -4.90
C ARG A 84 11.49 -7.24 -4.24
N ALA A 85 11.93 -6.13 -3.66
CA ALA A 85 11.04 -5.14 -3.07
C ALA A 85 10.08 -4.53 -4.11
N ALA A 86 10.56 -4.23 -5.32
CA ALA A 86 9.73 -3.78 -6.43
C ALA A 86 8.71 -4.85 -6.84
N GLY A 87 9.13 -6.12 -6.92
CA GLY A 87 8.23 -7.25 -7.14
C GLY A 87 7.16 -7.38 -6.07
N ILE A 88 7.53 -7.24 -4.78
CA ILE A 88 6.59 -7.26 -3.65
C ILE A 88 5.59 -6.10 -3.78
N GLY A 89 6.07 -4.89 -4.05
CA GLY A 89 5.23 -3.71 -4.23
C GLY A 89 4.23 -3.87 -5.39
N PHE A 90 4.68 -4.42 -6.51
CA PHE A 90 3.83 -4.70 -7.66
C PHE A 90 2.78 -5.78 -7.35
N ALA A 91 3.19 -6.90 -6.75
CA ALA A 91 2.26 -7.96 -6.35
C ALA A 91 1.26 -7.48 -5.29
N ALA A 92 1.71 -6.63 -4.35
CA ALA A 92 0.86 -6.00 -3.36
C ALA A 92 -0.15 -5.05 -3.99
N TRP A 93 0.24 -4.27 -4.99
CA TRP A 93 -0.69 -3.42 -5.74
C TRP A 93 -1.79 -4.24 -6.43
N LEU A 94 -1.43 -5.35 -7.09
CA LEU A 94 -2.42 -6.27 -7.67
C LEU A 94 -3.34 -6.88 -6.60
N ALA A 95 -2.77 -7.30 -5.46
CA ALA A 95 -3.56 -7.81 -4.35
C ALA A 95 -4.52 -6.74 -3.80
N ALA A 96 -4.07 -5.49 -3.67
CA ALA A 96 -4.89 -4.38 -3.22
C ALA A 96 -6.08 -4.12 -4.17
N ILE A 97 -5.87 -4.18 -5.49
CA ILE A 97 -6.96 -4.06 -6.48
C ILE A 97 -8.03 -5.13 -6.22
N VAL A 98 -7.62 -6.39 -6.05
CA VAL A 98 -8.56 -7.49 -5.78
C VAL A 98 -9.27 -7.30 -4.44
N LEU A 99 -8.55 -6.92 -3.39
CA LEU A 99 -9.10 -6.64 -2.07
C LEU A 99 -10.14 -5.52 -2.10
N LEU A 100 -9.82 -4.40 -2.74
CA LEU A 100 -10.74 -3.26 -2.84
C LEU A 100 -11.95 -3.61 -3.72
N TRP A 101 -11.77 -4.39 -4.79
CA TRP A 101 -12.88 -4.90 -5.59
C TRP A 101 -13.84 -5.76 -4.75
N ILE A 102 -13.31 -6.69 -3.94
CA ILE A 102 -14.13 -7.51 -3.02
C ILE A 102 -14.89 -6.61 -2.03
N LEU A 103 -14.21 -5.64 -1.43
CA LEU A 103 -14.85 -4.69 -0.49
C LEU A 103 -15.93 -3.86 -1.18
N SER A 104 -15.74 -3.52 -2.45
CA SER A 104 -16.72 -2.78 -3.24
C SER A 104 -17.96 -3.63 -3.55
N VAL A 105 -17.78 -4.88 -3.96
CA VAL A 105 -18.89 -5.84 -4.18
C VAL A 105 -19.66 -6.08 -2.87
N ALA A 106 -19.00 -6.01 -1.73
CA ALA A 106 -19.62 -6.10 -0.40
C ALA A 106 -20.32 -4.80 0.07
N ASN A 107 -20.37 -3.74 -0.75
CA ASN A 107 -20.88 -2.41 -0.40
C ASN A 107 -20.19 -1.76 0.82
N LEU A 108 -18.91 -2.08 1.03
CA LEU A 108 -18.11 -1.49 2.12
C LEU A 108 -17.27 -0.28 1.64
N VAL A 109 -16.99 -0.18 0.34
CA VAL A 109 -16.20 0.90 -0.27
C VAL A 109 -16.75 1.26 -1.65
N GLU A 110 -16.78 2.55 -2.01
CA GLU A 110 -17.18 3.00 -3.35
C GLU A 110 -16.08 2.76 -4.41
N VAL A 111 -16.50 2.44 -5.65
CA VAL A 111 -15.60 2.19 -6.79
C VAL A 111 -14.71 3.40 -7.12
N SER A 112 -15.16 4.61 -6.80
CA SER A 112 -14.37 5.85 -6.92
C SER A 112 -13.05 5.80 -6.12
N ALA A 113 -13.02 5.02 -5.03
CA ALA A 113 -11.82 4.79 -4.21
C ALA A 113 -10.79 3.87 -4.88
N LEU A 114 -11.12 3.22 -6.01
CA LEU A 114 -10.18 2.43 -6.81
C LEU A 114 -9.24 3.29 -7.65
N GLY A 115 -9.43 4.62 -7.67
CA GLY A 115 -8.59 5.54 -8.43
C GLY A 115 -8.76 5.42 -9.94
N ILE A 116 -9.89 4.89 -10.42
CA ILE A 116 -10.27 4.85 -11.83
C ILE A 116 -10.91 6.20 -12.16
N PRO A 117 -10.25 7.09 -12.94
CA PRO A 117 -10.85 8.37 -13.31
C PRO A 117 -11.99 8.16 -14.30
N GLY A 118 -13.17 8.72 -14.03
CA GLY A 118 -14.28 8.79 -15.00
C GLY A 118 -15.44 7.81 -14.81
N VAL A 119 -15.60 7.22 -13.63
CA VAL A 119 -16.88 6.60 -13.19
C VAL A 119 -17.56 7.44 -12.14
#